data_AF-A0A534NJJ1-F1
#
_entry.id   AF-A0A534NJJ1-F1
#
_cell.length_a   1.000
_cell.length_b   1.000
_cell.length_c   1.000
_cell.angle_alpha   90.00
_cell.angle_beta   90.00
_cell.angle_gamma   90.00
#
_symmetry.space_group_name_H-M   'P 1'
#
loop_
_entity.id
_entity.type
_entity.pdbx_description
1 polymer ?
#
loop_
_entity_poly.entity_id
_entity_poly.type
_entity_poly.pdbx_seq_one_letter_code
_entity_poly.pdbx_strand_id
1 'polypeptide(L)'
;MRVGIIGLGAIGGVLAARLVASRREGEEIFLAAGRSARAIREQGLRIDGEQPVMPPSVAERLEGTQYDVLLLCTRTDDIETALLPAASLLAPEGTIVCVQNGLPEERAARAVGKGRVLGAVIGWSASASGRGRYKITGGGKFILGAADAAGESRVAAVAALLERAFPVKRTTNLQGARWSKLAMNCALSTLGAVSGLDFGGLAANRDARELAVVAVREAVQVARAKQVHLERVAGRTSSSASPRESARGSAPACSCASSKDAPPDRSTTSTAPWCARRVRSGWPRR
;
A
#
# COMPACT_ATOMS: atom_id res chain seq x y z
N MET A 1 -16.14 -15.16 -13.83
CA MET A 1 -15.55 -13.81 -13.61
C MET A 1 -14.07 -13.88 -13.99
N ARG A 2 -13.58 -12.90 -14.74
CA ARG A 2 -12.19 -12.81 -15.22
C ARG A 2 -11.45 -11.68 -14.52
N VAL A 3 -10.42 -12.04 -13.76
CA VAL A 3 -9.61 -11.10 -12.97
C VAL A 3 -8.20 -11.01 -13.56
N GLY A 4 -7.80 -9.81 -13.96
CA GLY A 4 -6.41 -9.52 -14.34
C GLY A 4 -5.67 -8.85 -13.18
N ILE A 5 -4.46 -9.31 -12.88
CA ILE A 5 -3.60 -8.71 -11.85
C ILE A 5 -2.32 -8.20 -12.52
N ILE A 6 -2.10 -6.88 -12.45
CA ILE A 6 -0.99 -6.20 -13.10
C ILE A 6 0.01 -5.73 -12.05
N GLY A 7 1.25 -6.23 -12.12
CA GLY A 7 2.31 -5.88 -11.16
C GLY A 7 2.40 -6.86 -9.99
N LEU A 8 3.37 -7.78 -10.07
CA LEU A 8 3.53 -8.89 -9.11
C LEU A 8 4.67 -8.63 -8.11
N GLY A 9 4.76 -7.37 -7.66
CA GLY A 9 5.61 -6.97 -6.53
C GLY A 9 5.06 -7.51 -5.20
N ALA A 10 5.52 -6.99 -4.06
CA ALA A 10 5.13 -7.50 -2.75
C ALA A 10 3.59 -7.56 -2.54
N ILE A 11 2.88 -6.47 -2.88
CA ILE A 11 1.43 -6.39 -2.69
C ILE A 11 0.67 -7.25 -3.70
N GLY A 12 0.91 -7.03 -5.00
CA GLY A 12 0.21 -7.75 -6.06
C GLY A 12 0.51 -9.24 -6.08
N GLY A 13 1.72 -9.65 -5.69
CA GLY A 13 2.12 -11.05 -5.55
C GLY A 13 1.40 -11.79 -4.42
N VAL A 14 1.28 -11.16 -3.24
CA VAL A 14 0.48 -11.71 -2.13
C VAL A 14 -0.99 -11.81 -2.51
N LEU A 15 -1.55 -10.76 -3.13
CA LEU A 15 -2.92 -10.78 -3.63
C LEU A 15 -3.12 -11.90 -4.66
N ALA A 16 -2.24 -12.01 -5.65
CA ALA A 16 -2.31 -13.06 -6.66
C ALA A 16 -2.26 -14.45 -6.05
N ALA A 17 -1.35 -14.70 -5.09
CA ALA A 17 -1.23 -16.00 -4.46
C ALA A 17 -2.51 -16.39 -3.71
N ARG A 18 -3.04 -15.51 -2.85
CA ARG A 18 -4.25 -15.79 -2.08
C ARG A 18 -5.50 -15.89 -2.96
N LEU A 19 -5.62 -15.07 -4.00
CA LEU A 19 -6.74 -15.16 -4.94
C LEU A 19 -6.68 -16.44 -5.76
N VAL A 20 -5.51 -16.84 -6.27
CA VAL A 20 -5.33 -18.11 -6.98
C VAL A 20 -5.64 -19.31 -6.06
N ALA A 21 -5.18 -19.28 -4.81
CA ALA A 21 -5.43 -20.34 -3.83
C ALA A 21 -6.92 -20.54 -3.52
N SER A 22 -7.69 -19.45 -3.52
CA SER A 22 -9.10 -19.42 -3.15
C SER A 22 -10.06 -19.33 -4.35
N ARG A 23 -9.55 -19.54 -5.57
CA ARG A 23 -10.33 -19.37 -6.81
C ARG A 23 -11.57 -20.25 -6.81
N ARG A 24 -12.67 -19.67 -7.25
CA ARG A 24 -13.95 -20.38 -7.38
C ARG A 24 -14.04 -21.05 -8.75
N GLU A 25 -14.89 -22.06 -8.87
CA GLU A 25 -15.21 -22.66 -10.15
C GLU A 25 -15.77 -21.60 -11.12
N GLY A 26 -15.31 -21.62 -12.38
CA GLY A 26 -15.66 -20.60 -13.39
C GLY A 26 -15.00 -19.22 -13.19
N GLU A 27 -14.10 -19.06 -12.21
CA GLU A 27 -13.26 -17.86 -12.07
C GLU A 27 -11.91 -18.07 -12.76
N GLU A 28 -11.53 -17.12 -13.61
CA GLU A 28 -10.26 -17.13 -14.33
C GLU A 28 -9.38 -15.99 -13.82
N ILE A 29 -8.15 -16.30 -13.38
CA ILE A 29 -7.20 -15.32 -12.86
C ILE A 29 -5.98 -15.28 -13.78
N PHE A 30 -5.65 -14.09 -14.27
CA PHE A 30 -4.57 -13.83 -15.22
C PHE A 30 -3.54 -12.89 -14.59
N LEU A 31 -2.26 -13.28 -14.65
CA LEU A 31 -1.17 -12.50 -14.04
C LEU A 31 -0.30 -11.85 -15.11
N ALA A 32 -0.22 -10.51 -15.11
CA ALA A 32 0.76 -9.75 -15.86
C ALA A 32 1.99 -9.48 -14.99
N ALA A 33 2.92 -10.44 -15.03
CA ALA A 33 4.07 -10.54 -14.14
C ALA A 33 5.36 -9.88 -14.68
N GLY A 34 5.34 -9.32 -15.89
CA GLY A 34 6.52 -8.76 -16.55
C GLY A 34 7.71 -9.73 -16.50
N ARG A 35 8.89 -9.22 -16.12
CA ARG A 35 10.13 -10.02 -15.99
C ARG A 35 10.04 -11.18 -15.00
N SER A 36 9.03 -11.21 -14.12
CA SER A 36 8.80 -12.31 -13.19
C SER A 36 8.00 -13.47 -13.78
N ALA A 37 7.44 -13.33 -14.99
CA ALA A 37 6.53 -14.30 -15.58
C ALA A 37 7.13 -15.71 -15.66
N ARG A 38 8.36 -15.84 -16.17
CA ARG A 38 9.06 -17.13 -16.27
C ARG A 38 9.22 -17.81 -14.91
N ALA A 39 9.77 -17.07 -13.93
CA ALA A 39 10.01 -17.61 -12.60
C ALA A 39 8.70 -18.03 -11.90
N ILE A 40 7.62 -17.24 -12.04
CA ILE A 40 6.32 -17.55 -11.45
C ILE A 40 5.68 -18.77 -12.15
N ARG A 41 5.86 -18.93 -13.46
CA ARG A 41 5.36 -20.10 -14.19
C ARG A 41 6.07 -21.40 -13.79
N GLU A 42 7.38 -21.32 -13.58
CA GLU A 42 8.20 -22.48 -13.20
C GLU A 42 8.07 -22.83 -11.71
N GLN A 43 7.93 -21.83 -10.85
CA GLN A 43 8.09 -21.99 -9.40
C GLN A 43 6.83 -21.67 -8.59
N GLY A 44 5.80 -21.12 -9.23
CA GLY A 44 4.59 -20.66 -8.57
C GLY A 44 4.77 -19.37 -7.77
N LEU A 45 3.74 -19.03 -7.01
CA LEU A 45 3.74 -17.95 -6.03
C LEU A 45 3.89 -18.54 -4.64
N ARG A 46 4.81 -17.97 -3.84
CA ARG A 46 5.10 -18.44 -2.49
C ARG A 46 5.03 -17.29 -1.50
N ILE A 47 4.19 -17.47 -0.48
CA ILE A 47 4.16 -16.61 0.69
C ILE A 47 4.79 -17.38 1.84
N ASP A 48 5.72 -16.77 2.58
CA ASP A 48 6.33 -17.37 3.77
C ASP A 48 5.24 -17.82 4.76
N GLY A 49 5.25 -19.11 5.10
CA GLY A 49 4.27 -19.71 6.01
C GLY A 49 2.96 -20.17 5.36
N GLU A 50 2.79 -20.02 4.05
CA GLU A 50 1.63 -20.52 3.30
C GLU A 50 2.07 -21.56 2.24
N GLN A 51 1.11 -22.36 1.78
CA GLN A 51 1.36 -23.33 0.72
C GLN A 51 1.64 -22.64 -0.63
N PRO A 52 2.66 -23.06 -1.40
CA PRO A 52 2.87 -22.57 -2.74
C PRO A 52 1.66 -22.80 -3.64
N VAL A 53 1.39 -21.86 -4.55
CA VAL A 53 0.31 -22.01 -5.53
C VAL A 53 0.82 -21.81 -6.95
N MET A 54 0.34 -22.67 -7.86
CA MET A 54 0.62 -22.57 -9.29
C MET A 54 -0.50 -21.77 -9.97
N PRO A 55 -0.23 -20.55 -10.44
CA PRO A 55 -1.22 -19.77 -11.17
C PRO A 55 -1.54 -20.41 -12.52
N PRO A 56 -2.82 -20.43 -12.94
CA PRO A 56 -3.23 -21.05 -14.20
C PRO A 56 -2.78 -20.25 -15.43
N SER A 57 -2.64 -18.92 -15.31
CA SER A 57 -2.28 -18.04 -16.41
C SER A 57 -1.30 -16.96 -15.95
N VAL A 58 -0.11 -16.96 -16.58
CA VAL A 58 0.97 -16.02 -16.30
C VAL A 58 1.64 -15.60 -17.60
N ALA A 59 1.67 -14.30 -17.84
CA ALA A 59 2.33 -13.69 -18.98
C ALA A 59 3.11 -12.44 -18.55
N GLU A 60 3.89 -11.88 -19.46
CA GLU A 60 4.58 -10.60 -19.19
C GLU A 60 3.57 -9.45 -19.13
N ARG A 61 2.55 -9.49 -19.98
CA ARG A 61 1.44 -8.53 -20.07
C ARG A 61 0.12 -9.28 -20.31
N LEU A 62 -1.00 -8.64 -20.00
CA LEU A 62 -2.33 -9.16 -20.31
C LEU A 62 -2.61 -9.01 -21.82
N GLU A 63 -3.25 -10.01 -22.43
CA GLU A 63 -3.62 -10.02 -23.86
C GLU A 63 -4.93 -10.79 -24.10
N GLY A 64 -5.57 -10.55 -25.25
CA GLY A 64 -6.55 -11.46 -25.88
C GLY A 64 -7.91 -11.67 -25.18
N THR A 65 -8.11 -11.14 -23.98
CA THR A 65 -9.27 -11.44 -23.14
C THR A 65 -9.86 -10.17 -22.54
N GLN A 66 -11.19 -10.12 -22.41
CA GLN A 66 -11.88 -9.07 -21.66
C GLN A 66 -11.96 -9.41 -20.16
N TYR A 67 -11.56 -8.47 -19.30
CA TYR A 67 -11.51 -8.61 -17.85
C TYR A 67 -12.65 -7.87 -17.16
N ASP A 68 -13.28 -8.52 -16.18
CA ASP A 68 -14.30 -7.91 -15.32
C ASP A 68 -13.65 -7.02 -14.26
N VAL A 69 -12.49 -7.44 -13.75
CA VAL A 69 -11.72 -6.71 -12.72
C VAL A 69 -10.25 -6.70 -13.09
N LEU A 70 -9.66 -5.50 -13.16
CA LEU A 70 -8.22 -5.32 -13.25
C LEU A 70 -7.66 -4.77 -11.93
N LEU A 71 -6.88 -5.57 -11.21
CA LEU A 71 -6.16 -5.15 -10.02
C LEU A 71 -4.82 -4.52 -10.42
N LEU A 72 -4.73 -3.19 -10.30
CA LEU A 72 -3.53 -2.45 -10.64
C LEU A 72 -2.63 -2.34 -9.40
N CYS A 73 -1.55 -3.12 -9.39
CA CYS A 73 -0.62 -3.29 -8.28
C CYS A 73 0.82 -2.85 -8.61
N THR A 74 1.01 -2.13 -9.71
CA THR A 74 2.29 -1.56 -10.14
C THR A 74 2.73 -0.40 -9.24
N ARG A 75 3.91 0.18 -9.48
CA ARG A 75 4.23 1.49 -8.89
C ARG A 75 3.37 2.58 -9.52
N THR A 76 3.13 3.66 -8.79
CA THR A 76 2.32 4.80 -9.25
C THR A 76 2.93 5.48 -10.49
N ASP A 77 4.26 5.41 -10.65
CA ASP A 77 4.98 5.96 -11.81
C ASP A 77 4.78 5.14 -13.09
N ASP A 78 4.34 3.89 -12.96
CA ASP A 78 4.15 2.95 -14.08
C ASP A 78 2.68 2.84 -14.50
N ILE A 79 1.77 3.67 -13.95
CA ILE A 79 0.33 3.55 -14.18
C ILE A 79 0.02 3.68 -15.68
N GLU A 80 0.52 4.70 -16.34
CA GLU A 80 0.26 4.97 -17.75
C GLU A 80 0.75 3.81 -18.62
N THR A 81 1.99 3.36 -18.42
CA THR A 81 2.59 2.24 -19.16
C THR A 81 1.83 0.93 -18.94
N ALA A 82 1.38 0.68 -17.72
CA ALA A 82 0.67 -0.55 -17.36
C ALA A 82 -0.79 -0.54 -17.82
N LEU A 83 -1.44 0.62 -17.78
CA LEU A 83 -2.89 0.74 -17.95
C LEU A 83 -3.31 1.06 -19.37
N LEU A 84 -2.53 1.83 -20.14
CA LEU A 84 -2.89 2.15 -21.52
C LEU A 84 -3.14 0.89 -22.38
N PRO A 85 -2.28 -0.15 -22.36
CA PRO A 85 -2.57 -1.40 -23.08
C PRO A 85 -3.69 -2.22 -22.46
N ALA A 86 -3.89 -2.12 -21.14
CA ALA A 86 -4.88 -2.93 -20.42
C ALA A 86 -6.30 -2.34 -20.49
N ALA A 87 -6.43 -1.05 -20.78
CA ALA A 87 -7.72 -0.35 -20.87
C ALA A 87 -8.63 -0.94 -21.95
N SER A 88 -8.06 -1.32 -23.11
CA SER A 88 -8.80 -1.97 -24.21
C SER A 88 -9.21 -3.41 -23.90
N LEU A 89 -8.60 -4.01 -22.87
CA LEU A 89 -8.92 -5.36 -22.40
C LEU A 89 -9.99 -5.35 -21.28
N LEU A 90 -10.49 -4.18 -20.88
CA LEU A 90 -11.50 -4.10 -19.82
C LEU A 90 -12.90 -4.34 -20.43
N ALA A 91 -13.62 -5.34 -19.92
CA ALA A 91 -14.98 -5.65 -20.34
C ALA A 91 -15.90 -4.42 -20.22
N PRO A 92 -17.00 -4.29 -20.98
CA PRO A 92 -17.87 -3.11 -20.95
C PRO A 92 -18.26 -2.66 -19.53
N GLU A 93 -18.65 -3.61 -18.67
CA GLU A 93 -18.99 -3.36 -17.27
C GLU A 93 -17.80 -3.48 -16.30
N GLY A 94 -16.62 -3.83 -16.81
CA GLY A 94 -15.42 -4.07 -16.04
C GLY A 94 -14.88 -2.83 -15.33
N THR A 95 -14.10 -3.07 -14.28
CA THR A 95 -13.54 -2.04 -13.40
C THR A 95 -12.04 -2.19 -13.19
N ILE A 96 -11.34 -1.08 -13.00
CA ILE A 96 -9.98 -1.05 -12.48
C ILE A 96 -10.02 -0.76 -10.99
N VAL A 97 -9.20 -1.49 -10.23
CA VAL A 97 -8.99 -1.27 -8.79
C VAL A 97 -7.55 -0.83 -8.59
N CYS A 98 -7.37 0.44 -8.25
CA CYS A 98 -6.06 0.98 -7.91
C CYS A 98 -5.67 0.52 -6.51
N VAL A 99 -4.73 -0.41 -6.41
CA VAL A 99 -4.24 -0.95 -5.12
C VAL A 99 -3.05 -0.12 -4.61
N GLN A 100 -2.44 0.72 -5.44
CA GLN A 100 -1.23 1.45 -5.10
C GLN A 100 -1.38 2.38 -3.88
N ASN A 101 -0.25 2.70 -3.25
CA ASN A 101 -0.15 3.82 -2.33
C ASN A 101 -0.20 5.16 -3.08
N GLY A 102 -0.53 6.23 -2.36
CA GLY A 102 -0.67 7.57 -2.94
C GLY A 102 -2.07 7.83 -3.49
N LEU A 103 -2.15 8.62 -4.57
CA LEU A 103 -3.39 9.10 -5.20
C LEU A 103 -3.48 8.62 -6.67
N PRO A 104 -3.54 7.30 -6.94
CA PRO A 104 -3.46 6.76 -8.30
C PRO A 104 -4.72 6.97 -9.16
N GLU A 105 -5.87 7.22 -8.54
CA GLU A 105 -7.18 7.12 -9.21
C GLU A 105 -7.36 8.13 -10.34
N GLU A 106 -6.85 9.36 -10.19
CA GLU A 106 -6.96 10.38 -11.25
C GLU A 106 -6.19 9.97 -12.51
N ARG A 107 -5.02 9.33 -12.36
CA ARG A 107 -4.24 8.83 -13.50
C ARG A 107 -4.95 7.65 -14.16
N ALA A 108 -5.50 6.74 -13.37
CA ALA A 108 -6.27 5.61 -13.91
C ALA A 108 -7.53 6.08 -14.64
N ALA A 109 -8.24 7.07 -14.09
CA ALA A 109 -9.46 7.61 -14.67
C ALA A 109 -9.24 8.28 -16.04
N ARG A 110 -8.04 8.80 -16.32
CA ARG A 110 -7.70 9.34 -17.66
C ARG A 110 -7.71 8.26 -18.74
N ALA A 111 -7.46 7.00 -18.39
CA ALA A 111 -7.43 5.90 -19.34
C ALA A 111 -8.81 5.24 -19.57
N VAL A 112 -9.66 5.16 -18.53
CA VAL A 112 -10.91 4.37 -18.59
C VAL A 112 -12.18 5.11 -18.19
N GLY A 113 -12.06 6.38 -17.79
CA GLY A 113 -13.15 7.13 -17.19
C GLY A 113 -13.31 6.86 -15.69
N LYS A 114 -13.71 7.88 -14.95
CA LYS A 114 -13.79 7.85 -13.47
C LYS A 114 -14.80 6.82 -12.94
N GLY A 115 -15.90 6.59 -13.69
CA GLY A 115 -16.96 5.63 -13.35
C GLY A 115 -16.55 4.16 -13.33
N ARG A 116 -15.35 3.84 -13.82
CA ARG A 116 -14.80 2.48 -13.86
C ARG A 116 -13.60 2.29 -12.93
N VAL A 117 -13.33 3.26 -12.06
CA VAL A 117 -12.17 3.25 -11.16
C VAL A 117 -12.63 3.12 -9.71
N LEU A 118 -12.12 2.09 -9.04
CA LEU A 118 -12.17 1.93 -7.59
C LEU A 118 -10.78 2.11 -7.00
N GLY A 119 -10.70 2.51 -5.74
CA GLY A 119 -9.47 2.57 -4.98
C GLY A 119 -9.47 1.61 -3.80
N ALA A 120 -8.42 0.82 -3.67
CA ALA A 120 -8.16 -0.03 -2.52
C ALA A 120 -6.95 0.50 -1.73
N VAL A 121 -7.22 1.18 -0.61
CA VAL A 121 -6.19 1.65 0.32
C VAL A 121 -5.68 0.47 1.13
N ILE A 122 -4.42 0.08 0.91
CA ILE A 122 -3.79 -1.04 1.64
C ILE A 122 -3.59 -0.69 3.12
N GLY A 123 -4.00 -1.54 4.05
CA GLY A 123 -3.71 -1.37 5.49
C GLY A 123 -2.76 -2.42 6.08
N TRP A 124 -2.27 -3.35 5.26
CA TRP A 124 -1.30 -4.39 5.62
C TRP A 124 0.05 -4.12 4.94
N SER A 125 1.10 -4.86 5.32
CA SER A 125 2.43 -4.72 4.72
C SER A 125 3.00 -6.07 4.30
N ALA A 126 3.78 -6.05 3.22
CA ALA A 126 4.50 -7.21 2.72
C ALA A 126 5.82 -6.79 2.07
N SER A 127 6.71 -7.76 1.92
CA SER A 127 7.98 -7.62 1.20
C SER A 127 8.12 -8.74 0.17
N ALA A 128 8.92 -8.50 -0.87
CA ALA A 128 9.31 -9.52 -1.83
C ALA A 128 10.79 -9.83 -1.63
N SER A 129 11.13 -11.11 -1.42
CA SER A 129 12.51 -11.61 -1.28
C SER A 129 13.06 -12.15 -2.60
N GLY A 130 12.21 -12.26 -3.63
CA GLY A 130 12.58 -12.67 -4.98
C GLY A 130 11.37 -12.74 -5.90
N ARG A 131 11.60 -13.13 -7.16
CA ARG A 131 10.50 -13.34 -8.13
C ARG A 131 9.60 -14.48 -7.65
N GLY A 132 8.31 -14.19 -7.42
CA GLY A 132 7.34 -15.16 -6.90
C GLY A 132 7.52 -15.52 -5.43
N ARG A 133 8.34 -14.79 -4.65
CA ARG A 133 8.57 -15.05 -3.22
C ARG A 133 8.25 -13.82 -2.37
N TYR A 134 7.33 -13.99 -1.44
CA TYR A 134 6.72 -12.90 -0.68
C TYR A 134 6.67 -13.23 0.81
N LYS A 135 6.67 -12.19 1.64
CA LYS A 135 6.49 -12.29 3.08
C LYS A 135 5.54 -11.20 3.54
N ILE A 136 4.48 -11.58 4.26
CA ILE A 136 3.59 -10.62 4.92
C ILE A 136 4.30 -10.15 6.20
N THR A 137 4.46 -8.83 6.34
CA THR A 137 5.23 -8.21 7.44
C THR A 137 4.34 -7.49 8.44
N GLY A 138 3.05 -7.35 8.15
CA GLY A 138 2.09 -6.74 9.07
C GLY A 138 0.65 -6.97 8.62
N GLY A 139 -0.22 -7.29 9.57
CA GLY A 139 -1.65 -7.47 9.34
C GLY A 139 -2.38 -6.14 9.15
N GLY A 140 -3.62 -6.23 8.64
CA GLY A 140 -4.46 -5.07 8.41
C GLY A 140 -5.62 -5.39 7.49
N LYS A 141 -6.22 -4.34 6.91
CA LYS A 141 -7.38 -4.44 6.04
C LYS A 141 -7.26 -3.50 4.86
N PHE A 142 -8.02 -3.73 3.81
CA PHE A 142 -8.25 -2.73 2.78
C PHE A 142 -9.30 -1.71 3.23
N ILE A 143 -9.19 -0.47 2.75
CA ILE A 143 -10.33 0.44 2.65
C ILE A 143 -10.66 0.57 1.17
N LEU A 144 -11.85 0.14 0.76
CA LEU A 144 -12.29 0.10 -0.64
C LEU A 144 -13.42 1.10 -0.87
N GLY A 145 -13.34 1.87 -1.94
CA GLY A 145 -14.43 2.75 -2.38
C GLY A 145 -14.32 3.07 -3.87
N ALA A 146 -15.38 3.67 -4.43
CA ALA A 146 -15.35 4.15 -5.80
C ALA A 146 -14.73 5.55 -5.93
N ALA A 147 -14.15 5.83 -7.10
CA ALA A 147 -13.63 7.16 -7.42
C ALA A 147 -14.77 8.17 -7.65
N ASP A 148 -15.92 7.72 -8.14
CA ASP A 148 -17.17 8.48 -8.25
C ASP A 148 -18.40 7.59 -8.00
N ALA A 149 -19.59 8.18 -8.04
CA ALA A 149 -20.85 7.49 -7.78
C ALA A 149 -21.18 6.37 -8.80
N ALA A 150 -20.72 6.48 -10.05
CA ALA A 150 -21.00 5.49 -11.09
C ALA A 150 -20.23 4.18 -10.88
N GLY A 151 -19.10 4.23 -10.17
CA GLY A 151 -18.36 3.05 -9.76
C GLY A 151 -18.98 2.28 -8.60
N GLU A 152 -19.96 2.85 -7.88
CA GLU A 152 -20.36 2.32 -6.57
C GLU A 152 -21.10 0.98 -6.64
N SER A 153 -21.78 0.70 -7.76
CA SER A 153 -22.38 -0.60 -8.04
C SER A 153 -21.36 -1.75 -8.08
N ARG A 154 -20.08 -1.46 -8.33
CA ARG A 154 -18.99 -2.47 -8.47
C ARG A 154 -18.29 -2.77 -7.15
N VAL A 155 -18.43 -1.91 -6.14
CA VAL A 155 -17.69 -2.02 -4.87
C VAL A 155 -17.99 -3.31 -4.13
N ALA A 156 -19.26 -3.77 -4.13
CA ALA A 156 -19.63 -5.01 -3.44
C ALA A 156 -18.94 -6.25 -4.03
N ALA A 157 -18.93 -6.37 -5.36
CA ALA A 157 -18.28 -7.49 -6.05
C ALA A 157 -16.76 -7.49 -5.82
N VAL A 158 -16.12 -6.32 -5.90
CA VAL A 158 -14.67 -6.18 -5.65
C VAL A 158 -14.33 -6.40 -4.18
N ALA A 159 -15.19 -6.00 -3.24
CA ALA A 159 -15.00 -6.29 -1.82
C ALA A 159 -14.96 -7.81 -1.59
N ALA A 160 -15.94 -8.55 -2.12
CA ALA A 160 -15.98 -10.01 -1.98
C ALA A 160 -14.76 -10.71 -2.60
N LEU A 161 -14.21 -10.16 -3.70
CA LEU A 161 -12.95 -10.63 -4.26
C LEU A 161 -11.77 -10.38 -3.30
N LEU A 162 -11.59 -9.15 -2.83
CA LEU A 162 -10.46 -8.77 -1.97
C LEU A 162 -10.52 -9.40 -0.57
N GLU A 163 -11.72 -9.65 -0.04
CA GLU A 163 -11.96 -10.29 1.27
C GLU A 163 -11.39 -11.70 1.37
N ARG A 164 -11.21 -12.39 0.23
CA ARG A 164 -10.53 -13.68 0.16
C ARG A 164 -9.03 -13.59 0.45
N ALA A 165 -8.44 -12.40 0.30
CA ALA A 165 -7.04 -12.15 0.62
C ALA A 165 -6.88 -11.43 1.96
N PHE A 166 -7.63 -10.36 2.21
CA PHE A 166 -7.57 -9.57 3.45
C PHE A 166 -8.93 -8.94 3.76
N PRO A 167 -9.25 -8.66 5.04
CA PRO A 167 -10.48 -7.97 5.38
C PRO A 167 -10.65 -6.65 4.61
N VAL A 168 -11.88 -6.30 4.26
CA VAL A 168 -12.20 -5.06 3.52
C VAL A 168 -13.15 -4.20 4.35
N LYS A 169 -12.84 -2.92 4.49
CA LYS A 169 -13.79 -1.89 4.94
C LYS A 169 -14.23 -1.09 3.72
N ARG A 170 -15.52 -1.15 3.37
CA ARG A 170 -16.08 -0.28 2.33
C ARG A 170 -16.19 1.16 2.83
N THR A 171 -16.00 2.13 1.94
CA THR A 171 -16.13 3.57 2.23
C THR A 171 -16.76 4.30 1.06
N THR A 172 -17.59 5.29 1.37
CA THR A 172 -18.08 6.29 0.41
C THR A 172 -17.16 7.51 0.33
N ASN A 173 -16.16 7.60 1.23
CA ASN A 173 -15.18 8.68 1.31
C ASN A 173 -13.77 8.17 0.94
N LEU A 174 -13.61 7.69 -0.30
CA LEU A 174 -12.33 7.16 -0.77
C LEU A 174 -11.20 8.20 -0.68
N GLN A 175 -11.48 9.44 -1.11
CA GLN A 175 -10.50 10.52 -1.08
C GLN A 175 -10.03 10.83 0.35
N GLY A 176 -10.95 10.89 1.32
CA GLY A 176 -10.59 11.05 2.72
C GLY A 176 -9.65 9.96 3.22
N ALA A 177 -9.94 8.69 2.92
CA ALA A 177 -9.09 7.57 3.30
C ALA A 177 -7.70 7.65 2.66
N ARG A 178 -7.64 8.00 1.37
CA ARG A 178 -6.38 8.17 0.61
C ARG A 178 -5.51 9.28 1.16
N TRP A 179 -6.07 10.47 1.35
CA TRP A 179 -5.35 11.63 1.86
C TRP A 179 -4.89 11.45 3.30
N SER A 180 -5.70 10.80 4.14
CA SER A 180 -5.32 10.51 5.52
C SER A 180 -4.13 9.55 5.58
N LYS A 181 -4.13 8.51 4.74
CA LYS A 181 -2.98 7.60 4.62
C LYS A 181 -1.77 8.30 4.02
N LEU A 182 -1.96 9.15 3.01
CA LEU A 182 -0.89 9.91 2.38
C LEU A 182 -0.17 10.80 3.41
N ALA A 183 -0.92 11.54 4.23
CA ALA A 183 -0.35 12.38 5.29
C ALA A 183 0.53 11.56 6.25
N MET A 184 0.08 10.37 6.64
CA MET A 184 0.88 9.47 7.48
C MET A 184 2.14 8.96 6.76
N ASN A 185 2.06 8.62 5.48
CA ASN A 185 3.21 8.17 4.70
C ASN A 185 4.24 9.31 4.53
N CYS A 186 3.79 10.54 4.26
CA CYS A 186 4.66 11.71 4.15
C CYS A 186 5.46 11.95 5.44
N ALA A 187 4.85 11.71 6.59
CA ALA A 187 5.54 11.83 7.87
C ALA A 187 6.43 10.61 8.16
N LEU A 188 5.89 9.40 8.11
CA LEU A 188 6.58 8.24 8.65
C LEU A 188 7.51 7.57 7.64
N SER A 189 7.05 7.34 6.40
CA SER A 189 7.87 6.65 5.39
C SER A 189 9.01 7.52 4.89
N THR A 190 8.78 8.83 4.74
CA THR A 190 9.81 9.79 4.30
C THR A 190 10.85 10.00 5.40
N LEU A 191 10.42 10.30 6.63
CA LEU A 191 11.38 10.51 7.72
C LEU A 191 12.14 9.23 8.04
N GLY A 192 11.50 8.06 8.01
CA GLY A 192 12.20 6.78 8.19
C GLY A 192 13.25 6.53 7.10
N ALA A 193 12.95 6.87 5.85
CA ALA A 193 13.91 6.74 4.74
C ALA A 193 15.12 7.67 4.90
N VAL A 194 14.90 8.94 5.26
CA VAL A 194 15.98 9.94 5.37
C VAL A 194 16.82 9.73 6.64
N SER A 195 16.20 9.32 7.75
CA SER A 195 16.89 9.15 9.03
C SER A 195 17.44 7.74 9.28
N GLY A 196 17.01 6.74 8.49
CA GLY A 196 17.30 5.32 8.74
C GLY A 196 16.55 4.74 9.96
N LEU A 197 15.70 5.53 10.62
CA LEU A 197 14.94 5.08 11.78
C LEU A 197 13.70 4.28 11.36
N ASP A 198 13.39 3.25 12.14
CA ASP A 198 12.08 2.60 12.08
C ASP A 198 11.01 3.41 12.80
N PHE A 199 9.75 2.94 12.78
CA PHE A 199 8.65 3.64 13.45
C PHE A 199 8.88 3.84 14.96
N GLY A 200 9.53 2.88 15.63
CA GLY A 200 9.86 2.98 17.05
C GLY A 200 10.88 4.08 17.30
N GLY A 201 11.94 4.14 16.49
CA GLY A 201 12.96 5.18 16.52
C GLY A 201 12.40 6.56 16.23
N LEU A 202 11.56 6.70 15.20
CA LEU A 202 10.85 7.96 14.91
C LEU A 202 9.97 8.40 16.08
N ALA A 203 9.27 7.46 16.72
CA ALA A 203 8.41 7.76 17.86
C ALA A 203 9.22 8.14 19.11
N ALA A 204 10.42 7.59 19.30
CA ALA A 204 11.28 7.90 20.45
C ALA A 204 12.05 9.23 20.27
N ASN A 205 12.39 9.59 19.03
CA ASN A 205 13.15 10.80 18.72
C ASN A 205 12.25 12.06 18.70
N ARG A 206 12.61 13.08 19.50
CA ARG A 206 11.84 14.32 19.61
C ARG A 206 11.78 15.10 18.29
N ASP A 207 12.91 15.31 17.65
CA ASP A 207 13.01 16.11 16.43
C ASP A 207 12.25 15.44 15.28
N ALA A 208 12.34 14.10 15.20
CA ALA A 208 11.56 13.33 14.24
C ALA A 208 10.04 13.47 14.46
N ARG A 209 9.58 13.46 15.71
CA ARG A 209 8.16 13.71 16.02
C ARG A 209 7.73 15.12 15.63
N GLU A 210 8.55 16.13 15.90
CA GLU A 210 8.25 17.52 15.54
C GLU A 210 8.16 17.68 14.02
N LEU A 211 9.10 17.11 13.27
CA LEU A 211 9.05 17.09 11.79
C LEU A 211 7.85 16.31 11.26
N ALA A 212 7.50 15.18 11.87
CA ALA A 212 6.33 14.39 11.48
C ALA A 212 5.04 15.21 11.61
N VAL A 213 4.89 16.00 12.67
CA VAL A 213 3.73 16.88 12.86
C VAL A 213 3.68 17.97 11.78
N VAL A 214 4.82 18.56 11.42
CA VAL A 214 4.90 19.55 10.33
C VAL A 214 4.47 18.93 9.00
N ALA A 215 5.02 17.77 8.65
CA ALA A 215 4.67 17.07 7.41
C ALA A 215 3.19 16.70 7.32
N VAL A 216 2.60 16.18 8.41
CA VAL A 216 1.15 15.91 8.48
C VAL A 216 0.36 17.20 8.32
N ARG A 217 0.75 18.29 9.00
CA ARG A 217 0.03 19.57 8.94
C ARG A 217 -0.02 20.11 7.52
N GLU A 218 1.09 20.09 6.79
CA GLU A 218 1.14 20.54 5.40
C GLU A 218 0.24 19.68 4.49
N ALA A 219 0.32 18.35 4.61
CA ALA A 219 -0.55 17.45 3.85
C ALA A 219 -2.04 17.71 4.14
N VAL A 220 -2.40 17.97 5.41
CA VAL A 220 -3.76 18.33 5.83
C VAL A 220 -4.21 19.67 5.23
N GLN A 221 -3.33 20.67 5.19
CA GLN A 221 -3.64 21.97 4.58
C GLN A 221 -3.95 21.83 3.09
N VAL A 222 -3.15 21.04 2.36
CA VAL A 222 -3.40 20.76 0.93
C VAL A 222 -4.71 19.99 0.75
N ALA A 223 -4.98 18.97 1.57
CA ALA A 223 -6.23 18.21 1.53
C ALA A 223 -7.46 19.11 1.72
N ARG A 224 -7.40 20.04 2.70
CA ARG A 224 -8.46 21.00 2.97
C ARG A 224 -8.67 21.99 1.81
N ALA A 225 -7.58 22.48 1.22
CA ALA A 225 -7.65 23.35 0.04
C ALA A 225 -8.30 22.64 -1.16
N LYS A 226 -8.12 21.31 -1.25
CA LYS A 226 -8.81 20.43 -2.21
C LYS A 226 -10.20 19.97 -1.75
N GLN A 227 -10.73 20.52 -0.67
CA GLN A 227 -12.05 20.20 -0.11
C GLN A 227 -12.22 18.71 0.24
N VAL A 228 -11.13 18.04 0.61
CA VAL A 228 -11.16 16.64 1.02
C VAL A 228 -11.49 16.53 2.51
N HIS A 229 -12.55 15.80 2.83
CA HIS A 229 -12.89 15.42 4.20
C HIS A 229 -12.01 14.26 4.66
N LEU A 230 -10.99 14.54 5.47
CA LEU A 230 -10.07 13.53 5.99
C LEU A 230 -10.76 12.55 6.95
N GLU A 231 -10.31 11.30 6.90
CA GLU A 231 -10.69 10.24 7.82
C GLU A 231 -9.88 10.33 9.12
N ARG A 232 -10.45 9.81 10.21
CA ARG A 232 -9.69 9.66 11.45
C ARG A 232 -8.66 8.56 11.29
N VAL A 233 -7.38 8.91 11.40
CA VAL A 233 -6.29 7.94 11.50
C VAL A 233 -6.35 7.33 12.90
N ALA A 234 -6.45 6.00 12.98
CA ALA A 234 -6.45 5.31 14.27
C ALA A 234 -5.13 5.56 15.01
N GLY A 235 -5.22 6.29 16.12
CA GLY A 235 -4.05 6.76 16.89
C GLY A 235 -4.43 7.72 18.02
N ARG A 236 -5.52 7.39 18.74
CA ARG A 236 -5.94 7.82 20.09
C ARG A 236 -7.47 7.68 20.19
N THR A 237 -7.94 6.60 20.81
CA THR A 237 -9.19 6.68 21.56
C THR A 237 -8.90 7.50 22.81
N SER A 238 -9.43 8.72 22.88
CA SER A 238 -9.58 9.42 24.14
C SER A 238 -10.61 8.64 24.96
N SER A 239 -10.15 7.74 25.82
CA SER A 239 -10.97 7.14 26.87
C SER A 239 -10.11 6.89 28.11
N SER A 240 -10.44 7.65 29.15
CA SER A 240 -10.15 7.49 30.59
C SER A 240 -8.69 7.42 31.05
N ALA A 241 -8.34 8.41 31.89
CA ALA A 241 -7.25 8.33 32.84
C ALA A 241 -7.50 7.21 33.89
N SER A 242 -6.48 6.39 34.16
CA SER A 242 -6.20 5.69 35.44
C SER A 242 -4.85 4.96 35.36
N PRO A 243 -4.09 4.77 36.45
CA PRO A 243 -2.62 4.86 36.46
C PRO A 243 -1.87 3.53 36.30
N ARG A 244 -0.64 3.65 35.80
CA ARG A 244 0.54 2.77 35.93
C ARG A 244 0.25 1.29 36.24
N GLU A 245 0.44 0.44 35.23
CA GLU A 245 1.15 -0.83 35.42
C GLU A 245 1.77 -1.34 34.12
N SER A 246 2.89 -2.02 34.30
CA SER A 246 3.86 -2.43 33.28
C SER A 246 3.32 -3.43 32.27
N ALA A 247 3.47 -3.15 30.98
CA ALA A 247 3.58 -4.17 29.95
C ALA A 247 4.55 -3.68 28.86
N ARG A 248 5.72 -4.31 28.80
CA ARG A 248 6.63 -4.23 27.64
C ARG A 248 5.97 -5.00 26.51
N GLY A 249 5.10 -4.34 25.76
CA GLY A 249 4.54 -4.84 24.50
C GLY A 249 5.35 -4.28 23.33
N SER A 250 6.11 -5.14 22.66
CA SER A 250 6.84 -4.83 21.43
C SER A 250 5.87 -4.32 20.36
N ALA A 251 6.09 -3.09 19.90
CA ALA A 251 5.49 -2.61 18.65
C ALA A 251 5.99 -3.50 17.50
N PRO A 252 5.13 -3.90 16.54
CA PRO A 252 5.58 -4.68 15.40
C PRO A 252 6.57 -3.84 14.58
N ALA A 253 7.79 -4.33 14.45
CA ALA A 253 8.85 -3.73 13.65
C ALA A 253 8.46 -3.81 12.16
N CYS A 254 7.80 -2.77 11.65
CA CYS A 254 7.53 -2.61 10.24
C CYS A 254 8.74 -1.88 9.64
N SER A 255 9.60 -2.59 8.90
CA SER A 255 10.70 -1.96 8.17
C SER A 255 10.14 -1.11 7.02
N CYS A 256 10.59 0.13 6.94
CA CYS A 256 10.26 1.06 5.86
C CYS A 256 10.76 0.49 4.52
N ALA A 257 9.85 0.23 3.59
CA ALA A 257 10.19 -0.27 2.24
C ALA A 257 11.09 0.71 1.45
N SER A 258 11.10 1.99 1.83
CA SER A 258 11.90 3.06 1.23
C SER A 258 13.36 3.08 1.67
N SER A 259 13.76 2.39 2.74
CA SER A 259 15.16 2.40 3.21
C SER A 259 16.07 1.38 2.52
N LYS A 260 15.51 0.49 1.68
CA LYS A 260 16.30 -0.54 0.97
C LYS A 260 17.00 -0.04 -0.30
N ASP A 261 16.72 1.19 -0.75
CA ASP A 261 17.34 1.81 -1.93
C ASP A 261 18.53 2.72 -1.57
N ALA A 262 18.90 2.81 -0.29
CA ALA A 262 20.11 3.52 0.14
C ALA A 262 21.34 2.57 0.10
N PRO A 263 22.51 3.01 -0.41
CA PRO A 263 23.72 2.18 -0.40
C PRO A 263 24.13 1.86 1.05
N PRO A 264 24.67 0.66 1.32
CA PRO A 264 25.09 0.28 2.66
C PRO A 264 26.37 1.04 3.02
N ASP A 265 26.27 2.08 3.84
CA ASP A 265 27.45 2.67 4.45
C ASP A 265 27.91 1.82 5.64
N ARG A 266 29.17 1.43 5.60
CA ARG A 266 29.86 0.70 6.67
C ARG A 266 30.54 1.73 7.57
N SER A 267 30.72 1.36 8.83
CA SER A 267 31.40 2.09 9.91
C SER A 267 30.44 3.04 10.67
N THR A 268 30.38 3.07 11.99
CA THR A 268 31.43 2.86 12.99
C THR A 268 30.87 2.32 14.31
N THR A 269 31.74 1.55 14.95
CA THR A 269 31.78 1.08 16.33
C THR A 269 31.78 2.19 17.38
N SER A 270 31.29 1.82 18.58
CA SER A 270 31.83 2.13 19.92
C SER A 270 30.88 2.83 20.89
N THR A 271 30.84 2.26 22.08
CA THR A 271 30.03 2.57 23.27
C THR A 271 30.68 3.59 24.20
N ALA A 272 29.80 4.30 24.94
CA ALA A 272 29.97 4.94 26.27
C ALA A 272 30.50 6.41 26.34
N PRO A 273 30.37 7.12 27.48
CA PRO A 273 29.10 7.60 28.09
C PRO A 273 29.16 9.10 28.50
N TRP A 274 28.08 9.58 29.15
CA TRP A 274 27.96 10.77 30.03
C TRP A 274 27.45 12.13 29.51
N CYS A 275 26.29 12.48 30.08
CA CYS A 275 25.86 13.73 30.70
C CYS A 275 26.64 15.06 30.51
N ALA A 276 25.80 16.08 30.30
CA ALA A 276 25.90 17.48 30.75
C ALA A 276 26.76 18.45 29.92
N ARG A 277 26.09 19.28 29.11
CA ARG A 277 26.34 20.74 29.02
C ARG A 277 25.14 21.47 28.39
N ARG A 278 24.64 22.49 29.10
CA ARG A 278 23.73 23.52 28.56
C ARG A 278 24.52 24.50 27.70
N VAL A 279 24.03 24.83 26.50
CA VAL A 279 24.27 26.11 25.80
C VAL A 279 23.03 26.36 24.90
N ARG A 280 22.06 27.18 25.30
CA ARG A 280 21.84 28.60 24.93
C ARG A 280 21.92 28.92 23.43
N SER A 281 20.73 29.20 22.87
CA SER A 281 20.37 30.27 21.91
C SER A 281 21.18 30.48 20.62
N GLY A 282 20.48 30.44 19.49
CA GLY A 282 20.85 31.18 18.28
C GLY A 282 20.47 30.49 16.97
N TRP A 283 19.23 30.66 16.50
CA TRP A 283 18.89 30.41 15.09
C TRP A 283 19.03 31.72 14.32
N PRO A 284 19.85 31.81 13.26
CA PRO A 284 19.72 32.87 12.28
C PRO A 284 18.63 32.49 11.28
N ARG A 285 17.70 33.42 11.06
CA ARG A 285 16.76 33.38 9.93
C ARG A 285 17.54 33.48 8.62
N ARG A 286 17.27 32.59 7.67
CA ARG A 286 17.09 32.93 6.24
C ARG A 286 16.00 32.03 5.69
#